data_AF-A0A7W1C8C2-F1
#
_entry.id   AF-A0A7W1C8C2-F1
#
_cell.length_a   1.000
_cell.length_b   1.000
_cell.length_c   1.000
_cell.angle_alpha   90.00
_cell.angle_beta   90.00
_cell.angle_gamma   90.00
#
_symmetry.space_group_name_H-M   'P 1'
#
loop_
_entity.id
_entity.type
_entity.pdbx_description
1 polymer ?
#
loop_
_entity_poly.entity_id
_entity_poly.type
_entity_poly.pdbx_seq_one_letter_code
_entity_poly.pdbx_strand_id
1 'polypeptide(L)'
;MRAQAEGQLLDRSERRTRGFLRATGMAVPDKVVTNSDLEKIVETSDEWIRTRSGIRERRMCAEGENTADLAAEAGAKALEEAGVDPLDVEIIIVSTATPDHLLPATACEAQARLGADRAAAF
;
A
#
# COMPACT_ATOMS: atom_id res chain seq x y z
N MET A 1 34.72 -24.63 -39.64
CA MET A 1 34.76 -24.28 -38.20
C MET A 1 33.70 -23.20 -37.98
N ARG A 2 32.44 -23.54 -37.67
CA ARG A 2 31.87 -23.81 -36.33
C ARG A 2 32.20 -22.74 -35.29
N ALA A 3 31.21 -21.88 -35.02
CA ALA A 3 30.66 -21.50 -33.70
C ALA A 3 29.81 -20.22 -33.91
N GLN A 4 28.53 -20.32 -34.29
CA GLN A 4 27.39 -20.38 -33.36
C GLN A 4 27.49 -19.35 -32.21
N ALA A 5 26.96 -18.14 -32.48
CA ALA A 5 26.51 -17.18 -31.47
C ALA A 5 25.00 -16.95 -31.67
N GLU A 6 24.23 -18.03 -31.67
CA GLU A 6 22.79 -17.98 -31.49
C GLU A 6 22.53 -17.95 -29.99
N GLY A 7 22.54 -16.73 -29.43
CA GLY A 7 21.98 -16.50 -28.11
C GLY A 7 20.49 -16.84 -28.18
N GLN A 8 20.12 -17.97 -27.59
CA GLN A 8 18.76 -18.49 -27.51
C GLN A 8 17.79 -17.37 -27.08
N LEU A 9 16.97 -16.92 -28.02
CA LEU A 9 15.66 -16.36 -27.74
C LEU A 9 14.85 -17.48 -27.10
N LEU A 10 14.93 -17.58 -25.77
CA LEU A 10 14.08 -18.50 -25.01
C LEU A 10 12.63 -18.09 -25.26
N ASP A 11 11.86 -19.05 -25.80
CA ASP A 11 10.45 -18.94 -26.10
C ASP A 11 9.67 -18.46 -24.86
N ARG A 12 8.95 -17.34 -25.00
CA ARG A 12 8.11 -16.78 -23.92
C ARG A 12 6.99 -17.74 -23.51
N SER A 13 6.64 -18.72 -24.35
CA SER A 13 5.60 -19.72 -24.07
C SER A 13 5.93 -20.67 -22.91
N GLU A 14 7.21 -20.82 -22.54
CA GLU A 14 7.65 -21.74 -21.49
C GLU A 14 7.77 -21.10 -20.09
N ARG A 15 7.65 -19.76 -19.98
CA ARG A 15 7.64 -19.08 -18.68
C ARG A 15 6.27 -19.21 -18.02
N ARG A 16 6.10 -20.23 -17.19
CA ARG A 16 5.03 -20.23 -16.17
C ARG A 16 5.38 -19.16 -15.13
N THR A 17 4.96 -17.92 -15.38
CA THR A 17 5.05 -16.84 -14.38
C THR A 17 4.12 -17.20 -13.23
N ARG A 18 4.69 -17.69 -12.13
CA ARG A 18 3.97 -17.90 -10.87
C ARG A 18 4.23 -16.68 -9.99
N GLY A 19 3.18 -15.93 -9.69
CA GLY A 19 3.22 -14.89 -8.66
C GLY A 19 3.11 -15.53 -7.28
N PHE A 20 3.78 -14.92 -6.30
CA PHE A 20 3.63 -15.22 -4.89
C PHE A 20 3.80 -13.93 -4.09
N LEU A 21 3.24 -13.88 -2.88
CA LEU A 21 3.45 -12.77 -1.95
C LEU A 21 4.88 -12.84 -1.41
N ARG A 22 5.68 -11.80 -1.67
CA ARG A 22 7.06 -11.73 -1.22
C ARG A 22 7.20 -11.23 0.22
N ALA A 23 6.40 -10.22 0.58
CA ALA A 23 6.36 -9.59 1.89
C ALA A 23 5.06 -8.80 2.05
N THR A 24 4.81 -8.30 3.27
CA THR A 24 3.66 -7.43 3.56
C THR A 24 4.10 -6.27 4.45
N GLY A 25 3.49 -5.10 4.27
CA GLY A 25 3.78 -3.95 5.12
C GLY A 25 2.48 -3.29 5.59
N MET A 26 2.56 -2.58 6.70
CA MET A 26 1.42 -1.91 7.30
C MET A 26 1.84 -0.56 7.86
N ALA A 27 1.02 0.45 7.61
CA ALA A 27 1.06 1.74 8.26
C ALA A 27 -0.35 2.04 8.77
N VAL A 28 -0.41 2.55 9.99
CA VAL A 28 -1.66 2.97 10.63
C VAL A 28 -1.40 4.32 11.29
N PRO A 29 -2.35 5.26 11.24
CA PRO A 29 -2.18 6.52 11.94
C PRO A 29 -1.92 6.34 13.43
N ASP A 30 -1.12 7.24 14.00
CA ASP A 30 -0.81 7.23 15.42
C ASP A 30 -1.98 7.70 16.29
N LYS A 31 -2.85 8.57 15.75
CA LYS A 31 -3.97 9.13 16.50
C LYS A 31 -5.03 8.05 16.76
N VAL A 32 -5.13 7.65 18.02
CA VAL A 32 -6.17 6.76 18.55
C VAL A 32 -7.44 7.54 18.84
N VAL A 33 -8.57 7.01 18.40
CA VAL A 33 -9.91 7.50 18.73
C VAL A 33 -10.67 6.39 19.43
N THR A 34 -10.98 6.62 20.71
CA THR A 34 -11.71 5.66 21.54
C THR A 34 -13.21 5.75 21.30
N ASN A 35 -13.97 4.75 21.75
CA ASN A 35 -15.43 4.85 21.72
C ASN A 35 -15.95 6.01 22.58
N SER A 36 -15.30 6.32 23.71
CA SER A 36 -15.67 7.48 24.54
C SER A 36 -15.44 8.82 23.82
N ASP A 37 -14.50 8.88 22.88
CA ASP A 37 -14.35 10.08 22.05
C ASP A 37 -15.49 10.20 21.02
N LEU A 38 -16.00 9.07 20.52
CA LEU A 38 -17.15 9.07 19.61
C LEU A 38 -18.47 9.45 20.30
N GLU A 39 -18.65 9.06 21.57
CA GLU A 39 -19.81 9.46 22.39
C GLU A 39 -19.95 10.99 22.51
N LYS A 40 -18.84 11.73 22.40
CA LYS A 40 -18.84 13.20 22.48
C LYS A 40 -19.32 13.88 21.19
N ILE A 41 -19.34 13.16 20.07
CA ILE A 41 -19.59 13.74 18.74
C ILE A 41 -20.80 13.13 18.02
N VAL A 42 -21.28 11.96 18.46
CA VAL A 42 -22.45 11.26 17.90
C VAL A 42 -23.23 10.63 19.05
N GLU A 43 -24.55 10.55 18.90
CA GLU A 43 -25.44 9.84 19.84
C GLU A 43 -25.18 8.32 19.80
N THR A 44 -24.26 7.83 20.64
CA THR A 44 -23.84 6.43 20.72
C THR A 44 -23.32 6.08 22.12
N SER A 45 -22.90 4.83 22.34
CA SER A 45 -22.23 4.37 23.57
C SER A 45 -21.19 3.28 23.30
N ASP A 46 -20.19 3.14 24.18
CA ASP A 46 -19.19 2.07 24.13
C ASP A 46 -19.85 0.68 24.09
N GLU A 47 -20.87 0.47 24.92
CA GLU A 47 -21.64 -0.76 24.96
C GLU A 47 -22.32 -1.06 23.60
N TRP A 48 -22.97 -0.05 23.01
CA TRP A 48 -23.64 -0.21 21.72
C TRP A 48 -22.63 -0.53 20.61
N ILE A 49 -21.51 0.20 20.54
CA ILE A 49 -20.47 0.01 19.52
C ILE A 49 -19.86 -1.39 19.62
N ARG A 50 -19.48 -1.81 20.84
CA ARG A 50 -18.82 -3.10 21.06
C ARG A 50 -19.76 -4.26 20.80
N THR A 51 -21.02 -4.17 21.22
CA THR A 51 -22.01 -5.22 21.00
C THR A 51 -22.29 -5.44 19.51
N ARG A 52 -22.30 -4.36 18.71
CA ARG A 52 -22.62 -4.43 17.28
C ARG A 52 -21.43 -4.74 16.38
N SER A 53 -20.22 -4.28 16.74
CA SER A 53 -19.05 -4.31 15.85
C SER A 53 -17.79 -4.92 16.46
N GLY A 54 -17.73 -5.08 17.79
CA GLY A 54 -16.53 -5.50 18.50
C GLY A 54 -15.42 -4.43 18.63
N ILE A 55 -15.62 -3.24 18.06
CA ILE A 55 -14.62 -2.17 18.03
C ILE A 55 -14.49 -1.51 19.41
N ARG A 56 -13.26 -1.35 19.90
CA ARG A 56 -12.93 -0.64 21.15
C ARG A 56 -12.32 0.74 20.91
N GLU A 57 -11.50 0.82 19.86
CA GLU A 57 -10.84 2.03 19.40
C GLU A 57 -10.56 1.89 17.90
N ARG A 58 -10.25 3.01 17.26
CA ARG A 58 -9.79 3.06 15.87
C ARG A 58 -8.64 4.05 15.72
N ARG A 59 -8.00 4.02 14.56
CA ARG A 59 -7.01 5.02 14.15
C ARG A 59 -7.64 6.01 13.18
N MET A 60 -7.25 7.28 13.27
CA MET A 60 -7.64 8.32 12.32
C MET A 60 -6.42 9.13 11.91
N CYS A 61 -6.32 9.51 10.64
CA CYS A 61 -5.21 10.36 10.21
C CYS A 61 -5.17 11.67 11.01
N ALA A 62 -3.95 12.11 11.33
CA ALA A 62 -3.72 13.45 11.85
C ALA A 62 -3.86 14.51 10.75
N GLU A 63 -3.89 15.78 11.12
CA GLU A 63 -3.83 16.86 10.13
C GLU A 63 -2.50 16.80 9.39
N GLY A 64 -2.55 16.78 8.06
CA GLY A 64 -1.36 16.66 7.21
C GLY A 64 -0.93 15.22 6.89
N GLU A 65 -1.60 14.20 7.42
CA GLU A 65 -1.39 12.79 7.06
C GLU A 65 -2.51 12.32 6.12
N ASN A 66 -2.14 11.65 5.02
CA ASN A 66 -3.07 11.26 3.97
C ASN A 66 -2.91 9.80 3.49
N THR A 67 -3.70 9.41 2.49
CA THR A 67 -3.75 8.02 2.01
C THR A 67 -2.42 7.62 1.36
N ALA A 68 -1.83 8.50 0.55
CA ALA A 68 -0.53 8.23 -0.07
C ALA A 68 0.60 8.14 0.97
N ASP A 69 0.53 8.82 2.11
CA ASP A 69 1.53 8.71 3.18
C ASP A 69 1.52 7.30 3.77
N LEU A 70 0.34 6.82 4.15
CA LEU A 70 0.16 5.48 4.69
C LEU A 70 0.50 4.41 3.65
N ALA A 71 0.14 4.61 2.38
CA ALA A 71 0.49 3.70 1.31
C ALA A 71 2.01 3.62 1.08
N ALA A 72 2.70 4.76 1.09
CA ALA A 72 4.16 4.82 0.95
C ALA A 72 4.87 4.19 2.14
N GLU A 73 4.44 4.46 3.38
CA GLU A 73 5.04 3.86 4.57
C GLU A 73 4.81 2.33 4.61
N ALA A 74 3.59 1.86 4.31
CA ALA A 74 3.31 0.43 4.20
C ALA A 74 4.13 -0.23 3.09
N GLY A 75 4.24 0.43 1.93
CA GLY A 75 5.06 -0.02 0.80
C GLY A 75 6.54 -0.12 1.15
N ALA A 76 7.09 0.88 1.84
CA ALA A 76 8.48 0.91 2.26
C ALA A 76 8.82 -0.27 3.18
N LYS A 77 7.96 -0.54 4.17
CA LYS A 77 8.10 -1.71 5.06
C LYS A 77 8.03 -3.04 4.31
N ALA A 78 7.15 -3.15 3.32
CA ALA A 78 7.04 -4.35 2.49
C ALA A 78 8.28 -4.55 1.60
N LEU A 79 8.82 -3.48 1.02
CA LEU A 79 10.04 -3.53 0.20
C LEU A 79 11.28 -3.87 1.04
N GLU A 80 11.38 -3.29 2.24
CA GLU A 80 12.44 -3.59 3.20
C GLU A 80 12.42 -5.07 3.60
N GLU A 81 11.27 -5.61 4.01
CA GLU A 81 11.12 -7.03 4.36
C GLU A 81 11.40 -7.95 3.16
N ALA A 82 11.01 -7.54 1.95
CA ALA A 82 11.27 -8.29 0.72
C ALA A 82 12.75 -8.27 0.29
N GLY A 83 13.51 -7.28 0.75
CA GLY A 83 14.85 -6.97 0.25
C GLY A 83 14.84 -6.50 -1.20
N VAL A 84 13.85 -5.69 -1.59
CA VAL A 84 13.65 -5.18 -2.96
C VAL A 84 13.92 -3.68 -2.99
N ASP A 85 14.75 -3.24 -3.94
CA ASP A 85 14.98 -1.81 -4.19
C ASP A 85 13.71 -1.18 -4.78
N PRO A 86 13.26 0.01 -4.32
CA PRO A 86 12.15 0.72 -4.94
C PRO A 86 12.27 0.89 -6.47
N LEU A 87 13.49 0.99 -7.01
CA LEU A 87 13.74 1.11 -8.45
C LEU A 87 13.52 -0.19 -9.23
N ASP A 88 13.42 -1.34 -8.56
CA ASP A 88 13.07 -2.63 -9.16
C ASP A 88 11.55 -2.86 -9.23
N VAL A 89 10.75 -1.95 -8.65
CA VAL A 89 9.28 -1.99 -8.74
C VAL A 89 8.82 -1.49 -10.10
N GLU A 90 8.14 -2.34 -10.85
CA GLU A 90 7.63 -2.00 -12.19
C GLU A 90 6.20 -1.44 -12.17
N ILE A 91 5.39 -1.77 -11.15
CA ILE A 91 3.98 -1.36 -11.06
C ILE A 91 3.59 -1.13 -9.59
N ILE A 92 2.94 -0.01 -9.32
CA ILE A 92 2.25 0.32 -8.06
C ILE A 92 0.76 0.45 -8.35
N ILE A 93 -0.05 -0.27 -7.57
CA ILE A 93 -1.51 -0.22 -7.63
C ILE A 93 -2.02 0.20 -6.25
N VAL A 94 -2.68 1.36 -6.16
CA VAL A 94 -3.33 1.80 -4.92
C VAL A 94 -4.83 1.56 -5.01
N SER A 95 -5.32 0.59 -4.23
CA SER A 95 -6.76 0.33 -4.10
C SER A 95 -7.35 1.22 -3.00
N THR A 96 -7.98 2.32 -3.38
CA THR A 96 -8.60 3.25 -2.42
C THR A 96 -9.96 3.78 -2.90
N ALA A 97 -10.89 3.99 -1.97
CA ALA A 97 -12.15 4.71 -2.17
C ALA A 97 -12.13 6.13 -1.59
N THR A 98 -11.01 6.52 -0.98
CA THR A 98 -10.77 7.84 -0.39
C THR A 98 -9.45 8.38 -0.94
N PRO A 99 -9.35 8.63 -2.27
CA PRO A 99 -8.12 9.16 -2.84
C PRO A 99 -7.88 10.59 -2.33
N ASP A 100 -6.61 10.96 -2.18
CA ASP A 100 -6.23 12.29 -1.68
C ASP A 100 -6.74 13.40 -2.61
N HIS A 101 -6.75 13.14 -3.92
CA HIS A 101 -7.24 14.02 -4.97
C HIS A 101 -8.00 13.22 -6.05
N LEU A 102 -8.83 13.89 -6.85
CA LEU A 102 -9.53 13.23 -7.98
C LEU A 102 -8.56 12.81 -9.10
N LEU A 103 -7.52 13.61 -9.29
CA LEU A 103 -6.42 13.37 -10.23
C LEU A 103 -5.21 14.21 -9.77
N PRO A 104 -3.97 13.71 -9.92
CA PRO A 104 -3.60 12.37 -10.39
C PRO A 104 -4.00 11.27 -9.40
N ALA A 105 -3.76 10.00 -9.75
CA ALA A 105 -4.02 8.88 -8.85
C ALA A 105 -3.16 8.97 -7.58
N THR A 106 -3.69 8.54 -6.43
CA THR A 106 -2.95 8.45 -5.16
C THR A 106 -1.65 7.64 -5.29
N ALA A 107 -1.60 6.66 -6.20
CA ALA A 107 -0.40 5.89 -6.49
C ALA A 107 0.77 6.75 -7.01
N CYS A 108 0.50 7.86 -7.71
CA CYS A 108 1.56 8.76 -8.19
C CYS A 108 2.29 9.44 -7.02
N GLU A 109 1.56 9.85 -5.98
CA GLU A 109 2.16 10.41 -4.77
C GLU A 109 2.89 9.35 -3.96
N ALA A 110 2.29 8.17 -3.79
CA ALA A 110 2.94 7.06 -3.10
C ALA A 110 4.24 6.64 -3.80
N GLN A 111 4.25 6.58 -5.14
CA GLN A 111 5.43 6.35 -5.97
C GLN A 111 6.54 7.36 -5.67
N ALA A 112 6.22 8.65 -5.70
CA ALA A 112 7.19 9.71 -5.48
C ALA A 112 7.79 9.64 -4.06
N ARG A 113 6.98 9.31 -3.06
CA ARG A 113 7.42 9.13 -1.66
C ARG A 113 8.29 7.88 -1.47
N LEU A 114 7.99 6.80 -2.20
CA LEU A 114 8.78 5.57 -2.19
C LEU A 114 10.11 5.67 -2.95
N GLY A 115 10.26 6.66 -3.85
CA GLY A 115 11.38 6.72 -4.80
C GLY A 115 11.30 5.64 -5.87
N ALA A 116 10.11 5.10 -6.14
CA ALA A 116 9.88 4.03 -7.11
C ALA A 116 9.70 4.60 -8.54
N ASP A 117 10.65 5.42 -8.98
CA ASP A 117 10.53 6.31 -10.15
C ASP A 117 10.32 5.58 -11.50
N ARG A 118 10.54 4.27 -11.54
CA ARG A 118 10.37 3.43 -12.73
C ARG A 118 9.01 2.73 -12.81
N ALA A 119 8.25 2.75 -11.71
CA ALA A 119 6.96 2.07 -11.67
C ALA A 119 5.91 2.78 -12.53
N ALA A 120 5.00 2.03 -13.14
CA ALA A 120 3.71 2.58 -13.53
C ALA A 120 2.82 2.71 -12.28
N ALA A 121 2.11 3.84 -12.13
CA ALA A 121 1.27 4.12 -10.97
C ALA A 121 -0.21 4.24 -11.37
N PHE A 122 -1.09 3.48 -10.70
CA PHE A 122 -2.54 3.41 -10.96
C PHE A 122 -3.39 3.66 -9.71
#